data_AF-A0A2N0ZVM2-F1
#
_entry.id   AF-A0A2N0ZVM2-F1
#
_cell.length_a   1.000
_cell.length_b   1.000
_cell.length_c   1.000
_cell.angle_alpha   90.00
_cell.angle_beta   90.00
_cell.angle_gamma   90.00
#
_symmetry.space_group_name_H-M   'P 1'
#
loop_
_entity.id
_entity.type
_entity.pdbx_description
1 polymer ?
#
loop_
_entity_poly.entity_id
_entity_poly.type
_entity_poly.pdbx_seq_one_letter_code
_entity_poly.pdbx_strand_id
1 'polypeptide(L)'
;MKKSNHLANPFSAFSGHRLFHVIAGTLVGVMAVTQASAMLPTPEQAIDTSVAVQSNSNQASTNSGNSTVQAVNSKITASLISVDANGQEVLVPVNANTRLQSGNVLEYQGYFTNTNADRVRKMTVTMSIPEQVELLRAVSPDFPYGSTDGNTFARMPLRGKVDNQLQEIPLKYYKSVRWDIEGVGLNDTVAVKYRARVK
;
A
#
# COMPACT_ATOMS: atom_id res chain seq x y z
N MET A 1 -34.46 46.30 27.93
CA MET A 1 -33.47 45.20 27.86
C MET A 1 -33.23 44.81 26.41
N LYS A 2 -31.97 44.83 25.95
CA LYS A 2 -31.42 43.94 24.90
C LYS A 2 -29.92 44.26 24.77
N LYS A 3 -29.06 43.27 25.03
CA LYS A 3 -27.61 43.32 24.74
C LYS A 3 -27.37 42.41 23.53
N SER A 4 -26.50 42.83 22.62
CA SER A 4 -25.96 41.99 21.55
C SER A 4 -24.56 42.50 21.20
N ASN A 5 -23.55 41.81 21.72
CA ASN A 5 -22.14 42.01 21.38
C ASN A 5 -21.68 40.95 20.38
N HIS A 6 -20.49 41.19 19.80
CA HIS A 6 -19.57 40.18 19.24
C HIS A 6 -19.97 39.57 17.86
N LEU A 7 -19.05 39.33 16.92
CA LEU A 7 -17.58 39.47 16.88
C LEU A 7 -17.10 39.81 15.46
N ALA A 8 -15.88 40.36 15.34
CA ALA A 8 -15.25 40.66 14.05
C ALA A 8 -14.49 39.44 13.48
N ASN A 9 -14.44 39.31 12.14
CA ASN A 9 -13.67 38.30 11.44
C ASN A 9 -12.18 38.72 11.32
N PRO A 10 -11.19 37.93 11.80
CA PRO A 10 -9.80 38.39 11.89
C PRO A 10 -8.83 37.73 10.89
N PHE A 11 -9.22 37.48 9.64
CA PHE A 11 -8.30 36.93 8.61
C PHE A 11 -8.40 37.66 7.27
N SER A 12 -7.78 38.84 7.24
CA SER A 12 -7.49 39.59 6.01
C SER A 12 -6.08 39.28 5.52
N ALA A 13 -5.95 39.13 4.19
CA ALA A 13 -4.73 39.25 3.40
C ALA A 13 -3.52 38.33 3.71
N PHE A 14 -3.12 37.54 2.70
CA PHE A 14 -1.72 37.38 2.37
C PHE A 14 -1.54 37.33 0.85
N SER A 15 -1.12 38.46 0.27
CA SER A 15 -0.58 38.49 -1.11
C SER A 15 0.90 38.13 -1.04
N GLY A 16 1.35 37.24 -1.93
CA GLY A 16 2.72 36.72 -1.92
C GLY A 16 3.15 36.26 -3.30
N HIS A 17 3.58 37.20 -4.14
CA HIS A 17 4.23 36.87 -5.41
C HIS A 17 5.52 36.08 -5.14
N ARG A 18 5.71 34.94 -5.83
CA ARG A 18 7.01 34.25 -5.87
C ARG A 18 7.39 33.99 -7.33
N LEU A 19 8.26 34.86 -7.83
CA LEU A 19 8.96 34.69 -9.09
C LEU A 19 10.03 33.62 -8.88
N PHE A 20 10.04 32.55 -9.69
CA PHE A 20 11.12 31.57 -9.70
C PHE A 20 11.68 31.45 -11.11
N HIS A 21 12.95 31.83 -11.27
CA HIS A 21 13.73 31.47 -12.46
C HIS A 21 14.05 29.97 -12.38
N VAL A 22 13.81 29.25 -13.48
CA VAL A 22 14.27 27.87 -13.68
C VAL A 22 15.52 27.91 -14.55
N ILE A 23 16.67 27.54 -13.98
CA ILE A 23 17.87 27.25 -14.78
C ILE A 23 17.77 25.79 -15.22
N ALA A 24 17.62 25.58 -16.53
CA ALA A 24 17.63 24.24 -17.11
C ALA A 24 19.06 23.69 -17.13
N GLY A 25 19.26 22.52 -16.50
CA GLY A 25 20.53 21.80 -16.51
C GLY A 25 20.31 20.35 -16.91
N THR A 26 20.33 20.07 -18.21
CA THR A 26 20.31 18.70 -18.74
C THR A 26 21.72 18.11 -18.63
N LEU A 27 21.87 16.93 -18.01
CA LEU A 27 23.08 16.13 -18.16
C LEU A 27 22.71 14.70 -18.55
N VAL A 28 23.33 14.22 -19.63
CA VAL A 28 23.13 12.90 -20.24
C VAL A 28 24.40 12.08 -20.05
N GLY A 29 24.24 10.78 -19.84
CA GLY A 29 25.32 9.78 -19.96
C GLY A 29 25.87 9.28 -18.63
N VAL A 30 26.51 8.11 -18.56
CA VAL A 30 26.74 7.07 -19.61
C VAL A 30 26.74 5.71 -18.90
N MET A 31 26.30 4.63 -19.56
CA MET A 31 26.49 3.28 -19.03
C MET A 31 27.97 2.85 -19.18
N ALA A 32 28.54 2.25 -18.14
CA ALA A 32 29.81 1.55 -18.18
C ALA A 32 29.61 0.09 -17.73
N VAL A 33 29.95 -0.84 -18.62
CA VAL A 33 30.02 -2.28 -18.31
C VAL A 33 31.49 -2.69 -18.40
N THR A 34 32.02 -3.24 -17.32
CA THR A 34 33.37 -3.82 -17.30
C THR A 34 33.29 -5.30 -16.91
N GLN A 35 33.57 -6.18 -17.87
CA GLN A 35 33.88 -7.58 -17.57
C GLN A 35 35.35 -7.70 -17.17
N ALA A 36 35.64 -8.56 -16.20
CA ALA A 36 36.98 -9.09 -15.97
C ALA A 36 36.86 -10.54 -15.51
N SER A 37 37.37 -11.47 -16.31
CA SER A 37 37.51 -12.88 -15.93
C SER A 37 38.82 -13.08 -15.18
N ALA A 38 38.80 -13.80 -14.06
CA ALA A 38 40.00 -14.26 -13.36
C ALA A 38 39.95 -15.79 -13.20
N MET A 39 41.11 -16.44 -13.28
CA MET A 39 41.24 -17.87 -13.57
C MET A 39 41.16 -18.79 -12.35
N LEU A 40 40.84 -20.06 -12.64
CA LEU A 40 40.82 -21.21 -11.76
C LEU A 40 42.22 -21.56 -11.22
N PRO A 41 42.30 -22.10 -9.99
CA PRO A 41 43.08 -23.32 -9.79
C PRO A 41 42.29 -24.45 -9.09
N THR A 42 42.65 -25.67 -9.45
CA THR A 42 42.19 -27.00 -9.01
C THR A 42 43.44 -27.90 -9.13
N PRO A 43 43.68 -28.97 -8.33
CA PRO A 43 42.77 -29.72 -7.46
C PRO A 43 43.26 -29.94 -6.00
N GLU A 44 42.42 -30.54 -5.15
CA GLU A 44 42.76 -31.81 -4.49
C GLU A 44 41.48 -32.61 -4.15
N GLN A 45 41.54 -33.94 -4.14
CA GLN A 45 40.42 -34.84 -3.81
C GLN A 45 40.66 -35.51 -2.45
N ALA A 46 39.59 -35.78 -1.69
CA ALA A 46 39.64 -36.66 -0.53
C ALA A 46 38.42 -37.60 -0.45
N ILE A 47 38.70 -38.84 -0.07
CA ILE A 47 37.84 -40.04 -0.01
C ILE A 47 38.37 -40.93 1.12
N ASP A 48 37.56 -41.71 1.85
CA ASP A 48 36.09 -41.87 1.87
C ASP A 48 35.69 -42.36 3.29
N THR A 49 34.42 -42.75 3.46
CA THR A 49 33.92 -43.81 4.39
C THR A 49 33.14 -43.33 5.62
N SER A 50 31.86 -43.74 5.63
CA SER A 50 30.91 -43.62 6.73
C SER A 50 31.19 -44.57 7.90
N VAL A 51 30.85 -44.15 9.13
CA VAL A 51 30.41 -45.05 10.21
C VAL A 51 29.22 -44.45 10.97
N ALA A 52 28.23 -45.29 11.29
CA ALA A 52 27.10 -44.99 12.17
C ALA A 52 27.53 -45.13 13.66
N VAL A 53 26.76 -44.89 14.72
CA VAL A 53 25.31 -44.97 15.00
C VAL A 53 24.97 -43.99 16.15
N GLN A 54 23.68 -43.66 16.34
CA GLN A 54 22.96 -43.66 17.64
C GLN A 54 22.10 -42.42 17.95
N SER A 55 20.84 -42.55 17.56
CA SER A 55 19.63 -42.29 18.36
C SER A 55 19.66 -41.21 19.45
N ASN A 56 18.88 -40.14 19.22
CA ASN A 56 18.01 -39.60 20.26
C ASN A 56 16.75 -38.99 19.63
N SER A 57 15.67 -39.77 19.60
CA SER A 57 14.34 -39.30 19.23
C SER A 57 13.75 -38.48 20.38
N ASN A 58 13.84 -37.15 20.28
CA ASN A 58 12.89 -36.20 20.89
C ASN A 58 13.24 -34.77 20.47
N GLN A 59 12.58 -34.27 19.42
CA GLN A 59 12.18 -32.86 19.32
C GLN A 59 11.08 -32.72 18.28
N ALA A 60 10.13 -31.82 18.56
CA ALA A 60 8.90 -31.69 17.79
C ALA A 60 9.22 -31.23 16.37
N SER A 61 8.68 -31.97 15.38
CA SER A 61 8.65 -31.52 13.99
C SER A 61 7.67 -30.35 13.88
N THR A 62 8.18 -29.13 14.10
CA THR A 62 7.49 -27.93 13.68
C THR A 62 7.53 -27.87 12.16
N ASN A 63 6.35 -27.98 11.54
CA ASN A 63 6.16 -27.79 10.11
C ASN A 63 6.55 -26.35 9.72
N SER A 64 7.84 -26.11 9.52
CA SER A 64 8.35 -24.97 8.77
C SER A 64 8.73 -25.47 7.39
N GLY A 65 7.70 -25.72 6.57
CA GLY A 65 7.88 -25.88 5.13
C GLY A 65 8.47 -24.58 4.61
N ASN A 66 9.78 -24.57 4.40
CA ASN A 66 10.56 -23.41 4.01
C ASN A 66 10.10 -22.94 2.63
N SER A 67 9.06 -22.11 2.64
CA SER A 67 8.31 -21.73 1.45
C SER A 67 9.18 -20.76 0.66
N THR A 68 9.37 -21.11 -0.62
CA THR A 68 10.14 -20.38 -1.63
C THR A 68 10.02 -18.87 -1.45
N VAL A 69 11.16 -18.17 -1.42
CA VAL A 69 11.27 -16.71 -1.19
C VAL A 69 10.18 -15.97 -1.96
N GLN A 70 9.21 -15.43 -1.21
CA GLN A 70 7.87 -15.12 -1.74
C GLN A 70 7.89 -13.88 -2.64
N ALA A 71 8.28 -14.06 -3.90
CA ALA A 71 8.44 -12.98 -4.86
C ALA A 71 7.08 -12.52 -5.40
N VAL A 72 6.37 -11.72 -4.62
CA VAL A 72 5.23 -10.92 -5.09
C VAL A 72 5.73 -9.50 -5.32
N ASN A 73 5.74 -9.05 -6.56
CA ASN A 73 6.00 -7.65 -6.88
C ASN A 73 4.76 -6.81 -6.50
N SER A 74 4.96 -5.60 -5.97
CA SER A 74 3.85 -4.71 -5.63
C SER A 74 4.08 -3.30 -6.14
N LYS A 75 3.00 -2.67 -6.60
CA LYS A 75 2.97 -1.28 -7.05
C LYS A 75 1.72 -0.61 -6.50
N ILE A 76 1.88 0.49 -5.77
CA ILE A 76 0.77 1.33 -5.31
C ILE A 76 0.76 2.63 -6.12
N THR A 77 -0.43 3.07 -6.52
CA THR A 77 -0.65 4.35 -7.21
C THR A 77 -1.79 5.11 -6.53
N ALA A 78 -1.75 6.43 -6.60
CA ALA A 78 -2.85 7.30 -6.22
C ALA A 78 -3.26 8.17 -7.43
N SER A 79 -4.55 8.29 -7.67
CA SER A 79 -5.11 9.15 -8.71
C SER A 79 -6.20 10.05 -8.13
N LEU A 80 -6.23 11.31 -8.51
CA LEU A 80 -7.35 12.21 -8.29
C LEU A 80 -8.51 11.78 -9.19
N ILE A 81 -9.71 11.62 -8.61
CA ILE A 81 -10.95 11.53 -9.37
C ILE A 81 -11.26 12.93 -9.89
N SER A 82 -11.25 13.09 -11.21
CA SER A 82 -11.72 14.29 -11.90
C SER A 82 -12.88 13.91 -12.82
N VAL A 83 -13.50 14.89 -13.46
CA VAL A 83 -14.47 14.68 -14.55
C VAL A 83 -13.91 15.21 -15.86
N ASP A 84 -14.22 14.54 -16.97
CA ASP A 84 -13.93 15.02 -18.32
C ASP A 84 -15.00 16.02 -18.82
N ALA A 85 -14.84 16.50 -20.06
CA ALA A 85 -15.80 17.42 -20.69
C ALA A 85 -17.20 16.81 -20.92
N ASN A 86 -17.34 15.48 -20.82
CA ASN A 86 -18.59 14.74 -20.95
C ASN A 86 -19.22 14.41 -19.58
N GLY A 87 -18.58 14.81 -18.47
CA GLY A 87 -19.00 14.49 -17.10
C GLY A 87 -18.65 13.07 -16.64
N GLN A 88 -17.82 12.32 -17.39
CA GLN A 88 -17.36 10.99 -17.00
C GLN A 88 -16.19 11.09 -16.02
N GLU A 89 -16.14 10.20 -15.02
CA GLU A 89 -15.00 10.12 -14.11
C GLU A 89 -13.71 9.71 -14.83
N VAL A 90 -12.63 10.43 -14.57
CA VAL A 90 -11.29 10.13 -15.07
C VAL A 90 -10.27 10.11 -13.93
N LEU A 91 -9.28 9.21 -14.03
CA LEU A 91 -8.20 9.08 -13.06
C LEU A 91 -6.99 9.92 -13.48
N VAL A 92 -6.72 11.00 -12.74
CA VAL A 92 -5.55 11.86 -12.97
C VAL A 92 -4.43 11.47 -11.99
N PRO A 93 -3.27 10.96 -12.44
CA PRO A 93 -2.21 10.50 -11.54
C PRO A 93 -1.69 11.58 -10.59
N VAL A 94 -1.64 11.28 -9.30
CA VAL A 94 -1.04 12.16 -8.29
C VAL A 94 0.48 12.07 -8.39
N ASN A 95 1.14 13.22 -8.53
CA ASN A 95 2.60 13.35 -8.60
C ASN A 95 3.05 14.58 -7.79
N ALA A 96 4.36 14.86 -7.76
CA ALA A 96 4.95 15.95 -6.96
C ALA A 96 4.39 17.36 -7.28
N ASN A 97 3.79 17.56 -8.46
CA ASN A 97 3.19 18.83 -8.86
C ASN A 97 1.67 18.90 -8.62
N THR A 98 1.03 17.78 -8.22
CA THR A 98 -0.41 17.72 -7.99
C THR A 98 -0.78 18.46 -6.70
N ARG A 99 -1.47 19.59 -6.83
CA ARG A 99 -1.98 20.36 -5.68
C ARG A 99 -3.33 19.81 -5.25
N LEU A 100 -3.34 19.05 -4.16
CA LEU A 100 -4.57 18.54 -3.55
C LEU A 100 -5.23 19.59 -2.65
N GLN A 101 -6.56 19.56 -2.60
CA GLN A 101 -7.41 20.43 -1.79
C GLN A 101 -8.37 19.59 -0.94
N SER A 102 -8.80 20.12 0.21
CA SER A 102 -9.89 19.51 1.01
C SER A 102 -11.10 19.23 0.13
N GLY A 103 -11.73 18.07 0.32
CA GLY A 103 -12.86 17.63 -0.49
C GLY A 103 -12.49 16.88 -1.77
N ASN A 104 -11.24 16.95 -2.26
CA ASN A 104 -10.79 16.12 -3.38
C ASN A 104 -10.95 14.63 -3.07
N VAL A 105 -11.38 13.83 -4.05
CA VAL A 105 -11.48 12.37 -3.91
C VAL A 105 -10.31 11.72 -4.62
N LEU A 106 -9.57 10.87 -3.91
CA LEU A 106 -8.48 10.07 -4.43
C LEU A 106 -8.92 8.62 -4.55
N GLU A 107 -8.48 7.93 -5.60
CA GLU A 107 -8.49 6.47 -5.69
C GLU A 107 -7.07 5.93 -5.53
N TYR A 108 -6.86 5.13 -4.50
CA TYR A 108 -5.63 4.40 -4.26
C TYR A 108 -5.79 2.99 -4.84
N GLN A 109 -4.86 2.57 -5.69
CA GLN A 109 -4.85 1.23 -6.30
C GLN A 109 -3.53 0.53 -5.96
N GLY A 110 -3.61 -0.69 -5.43
CA GLY A 110 -2.48 -1.59 -5.23
C GLY A 110 -2.54 -2.75 -6.22
N TYR A 111 -1.48 -2.93 -7.00
CA TYR A 111 -1.30 -4.04 -7.93
C TYR A 111 -0.26 -5.01 -7.35
N PHE A 112 -0.57 -6.31 -7.38
CA PHE A 112 0.26 -7.36 -6.80
C PHE A 112 0.45 -8.47 -7.82
N THR A 113 1.67 -8.63 -8.31
CA THR A 113 2.03 -9.60 -9.36
C THR A 113 2.82 -10.74 -8.73
N ASN A 114 2.34 -11.97 -8.84
CA ASN A 114 3.12 -13.13 -8.41
C ASN A 114 4.20 -13.45 -9.45
N THR A 115 5.47 -13.41 -9.06
CA THR A 115 6.61 -13.77 -9.93
C THR A 115 7.23 -15.13 -9.57
N ASN A 116 6.61 -15.87 -8.65
CA ASN A 116 6.98 -17.27 -8.37
C ASN A 116 6.38 -18.20 -9.42
N ALA A 117 7.09 -19.27 -9.77
CA ALA A 117 6.58 -20.32 -10.66
C ALA A 117 5.32 -21.00 -10.09
N ASP A 118 5.24 -21.14 -8.76
CA ASP A 118 4.10 -21.67 -8.05
C ASP A 118 2.97 -20.65 -7.86
N ARG A 119 1.72 -21.16 -7.83
CA ARG A 119 0.53 -20.37 -7.53
C ARG A 119 0.49 -19.95 -6.05
N VAL A 120 0.40 -18.64 -5.79
CA VAL A 120 0.15 -18.13 -4.44
C VAL A 120 -1.29 -18.45 -4.03
N ARG A 121 -1.46 -19.48 -3.19
CA ARG A 121 -2.78 -20.01 -2.80
C ARG A 121 -3.62 -19.01 -2.02
N LYS A 122 -3.01 -18.27 -1.09
CA LYS A 122 -3.65 -17.19 -0.32
C LYS A 122 -2.65 -16.05 -0.11
N MET A 123 -3.12 -14.82 -0.28
CA MET A 123 -2.36 -13.58 -0.09
C MET A 123 -3.23 -12.57 0.67
N THR A 124 -2.76 -12.10 1.82
CA THR A 124 -3.43 -11.04 2.58
C THR A 124 -2.79 -9.70 2.24
N VAL A 125 -3.54 -8.82 1.58
CA VAL A 125 -3.11 -7.46 1.23
C VAL A 125 -3.68 -6.48 2.24
N THR A 126 -2.84 -5.59 2.78
CA THR A 126 -3.29 -4.47 3.63
C THR A 126 -2.82 -3.16 3.00
N MET A 127 -3.73 -2.22 2.79
CA MET A 127 -3.39 -0.84 2.43
C MET A 127 -3.69 0.07 3.62
N SER A 128 -2.73 0.90 4.01
CA SER A 128 -2.95 1.98 4.96
C SER A 128 -3.71 3.14 4.31
N ILE A 129 -4.42 3.90 5.15
CA ILE A 129 -5.15 5.13 4.82
C ILE A 129 -4.32 6.29 5.36
N PRO A 130 -3.81 7.21 4.51
CA PRO A 130 -3.03 8.36 4.96
C PRO A 130 -3.82 9.27 5.90
N GLU A 131 -3.14 9.87 6.88
CA GLU A 131 -3.79 10.69 7.92
C GLU A 131 -4.52 11.92 7.38
N GLN A 132 -4.11 12.41 6.20
CA GLN A 132 -4.68 13.56 5.49
C GLN A 132 -6.00 13.25 4.75
N VAL A 133 -6.42 11.98 4.70
CA VAL A 133 -7.66 11.56 4.02
C VAL A 133 -8.59 10.79 4.97
N GLU A 134 -9.87 10.69 4.60
CA GLU A 134 -10.87 9.82 5.23
C GLU A 134 -11.45 8.82 4.22
N LEU A 135 -11.62 7.57 4.62
CA LEU A 135 -12.10 6.49 3.75
C LEU A 135 -13.54 6.73 3.26
N LEU A 136 -13.80 6.42 1.99
CA LEU A 136 -15.14 6.34 1.41
C LEU A 136 -15.55 4.86 1.24
N ARG A 137 -16.86 4.58 1.16
CA ARG A 137 -17.36 3.19 0.96
C ARG A 137 -17.06 2.59 -0.42
N ALA A 138 -16.41 3.34 -1.32
CA ALA A 138 -15.95 2.81 -2.61
C ALA A 138 -14.63 2.05 -2.40
N VAL A 139 -14.73 0.72 -2.33
CA VAL A 139 -13.64 -0.25 -2.18
C VAL A 139 -13.81 -1.36 -3.21
N SER A 140 -12.73 -2.02 -3.62
CA SER A 140 -12.80 -3.22 -4.48
C SER A 140 -11.53 -4.07 -4.32
N PRO A 141 -11.58 -5.41 -4.32
CA PRO A 141 -12.78 -6.25 -4.29
C PRO A 141 -13.71 -5.97 -3.09
N ASP A 142 -14.95 -6.41 -3.19
CA ASP A 142 -15.98 -6.21 -2.17
C ASP A 142 -15.68 -6.96 -0.86
N PHE A 143 -16.41 -6.58 0.19
CA PHE A 143 -16.34 -7.15 1.54
C PHE A 143 -14.95 -7.15 2.21
N PRO A 144 -14.11 -6.10 2.10
CA PRO A 144 -12.83 -6.06 2.82
C PRO A 144 -13.00 -6.08 4.35
N TYR A 145 -11.89 -6.29 5.03
CA TYR A 145 -11.72 -5.97 6.43
C TYR A 145 -11.27 -4.51 6.60
N GLY A 146 -11.74 -3.84 7.65
CA GLY A 146 -11.27 -2.52 8.07
C GLY A 146 -10.51 -2.61 9.38
N SER A 147 -9.80 -1.54 9.73
CA SER A 147 -9.12 -1.38 11.02
C SER A 147 -9.05 0.08 11.44
N THR A 148 -9.20 0.37 12.73
CA THR A 148 -9.04 1.72 13.34
C THR A 148 -7.68 1.93 14.01
N ASP A 149 -6.90 0.87 14.22
CA ASP A 149 -5.59 0.86 14.89
C ASP A 149 -4.45 0.46 13.95
N GLY A 150 -4.77 -0.11 12.77
CA GLY A 150 -3.83 -0.68 11.81
C GLY A 150 -3.46 -2.15 12.06
N ASN A 151 -3.91 -2.74 13.17
CA ASN A 151 -3.47 -4.03 13.70
C ASN A 151 -4.62 -5.04 13.84
N THR A 152 -5.76 -4.59 14.38
CA THR A 152 -6.96 -5.38 14.59
C THR A 152 -7.91 -5.20 13.40
N PHE A 153 -8.30 -6.30 12.76
CA PHE A 153 -9.11 -6.27 11.53
C PHE A 153 -10.43 -7.02 11.72
N ALA A 154 -11.54 -6.39 11.32
CA ALA A 154 -12.86 -7.01 11.26
C ALA A 154 -13.56 -6.61 9.96
N ARG A 155 -14.59 -7.36 9.54
CA ARG A 155 -15.31 -7.09 8.28
C ARG A 155 -15.91 -5.69 8.30
N MET A 156 -15.88 -5.01 7.15
CA MET A 156 -16.52 -3.71 6.98
C MET A 156 -18.05 -3.86 6.81
N PRO A 157 -18.86 -2.95 7.37
CA PRO A 157 -18.47 -1.86 8.25
C PRO A 157 -18.13 -2.34 9.67
N LEU A 158 -17.10 -1.73 10.26
CA LEU A 158 -16.73 -1.95 11.66
C LEU A 158 -17.83 -1.48 12.60
N ARG A 159 -18.06 -2.24 13.68
CA ARG A 159 -19.07 -1.92 14.70
C ARG A 159 -18.42 -1.90 16.08
N GLY A 160 -18.78 -0.92 16.89
CA GLY A 160 -18.30 -0.74 18.25
C GLY A 160 -19.44 -0.46 19.21
N LYS A 161 -19.18 -0.52 20.52
CA LYS A 161 -20.15 -0.09 21.53
C LYS A 161 -19.93 1.39 21.85
N VAL A 162 -20.99 2.19 21.72
CA VAL A 162 -21.09 3.57 22.22
C VAL A 162 -22.33 3.61 23.10
N ASP A 163 -22.20 4.07 24.34
CA ASP A 163 -23.30 4.11 25.34
C ASP A 163 -24.05 2.77 25.47
N ASN A 164 -23.26 1.67 25.45
CA ASN A 164 -23.71 0.27 25.44
C ASN A 164 -24.56 -0.18 24.23
N GLN A 165 -24.78 0.68 23.23
CA GLN A 165 -25.42 0.35 21.95
C GLN A 165 -24.38 -0.02 20.87
N LEU A 166 -24.71 -0.97 19.99
CA LEU A 166 -23.83 -1.41 18.90
C LEU A 166 -23.99 -0.53 17.65
N GLN A 167 -23.10 0.45 17.51
CA GLN A 167 -23.09 1.43 16.42
C GLN A 167 -22.02 1.10 15.36
N GLU A 168 -22.25 1.52 14.12
CA GLU A 168 -21.19 1.55 13.09
C GLU A 168 -20.13 2.60 13.46
N ILE A 169 -18.86 2.24 13.33
CA ILE A 169 -17.74 3.16 13.53
C ILE A 169 -17.61 4.04 12.27
N PRO A 170 -17.63 5.38 12.39
CA PRO A 170 -17.44 6.28 11.25
C PRO A 170 -16.12 6.07 10.50
N LEU A 171 -16.19 6.09 9.16
CA LEU A 171 -15.06 5.83 8.26
C LEU A 171 -13.85 6.75 8.46
N LYS A 172 -14.06 7.97 8.98
CA LYS A 172 -12.99 8.91 9.34
C LYS A 172 -12.00 8.39 10.39
N TYR A 173 -12.36 7.34 11.12
CA TYR A 173 -11.51 6.67 12.12
C TYR A 173 -10.74 5.46 11.56
N TYR A 174 -10.95 5.07 10.30
CA TYR A 174 -10.29 3.91 9.72
C TYR A 174 -8.86 4.28 9.32
N LYS A 175 -7.91 3.39 9.64
CA LYS A 175 -6.48 3.53 9.36
C LYS A 175 -5.97 2.55 8.31
N SER A 176 -6.64 1.41 8.12
CA SER A 176 -6.29 0.43 7.09
C SER A 176 -7.51 -0.28 6.51
N VAL A 177 -7.37 -0.73 5.26
CA VAL A 177 -8.28 -1.67 4.58
C VAL A 177 -7.48 -2.93 4.21
N ARG A 178 -8.06 -4.11 4.37
CA ARG A 178 -7.42 -5.40 4.12
C ARG A 178 -8.30 -6.34 3.30
N TRP A 179 -7.68 -7.05 2.37
CA TRP A 179 -8.29 -8.09 1.55
C TRP A 179 -7.54 -9.40 1.75
N ASP A 180 -8.29 -10.50 1.78
CA ASP A 180 -7.74 -11.84 1.56
C ASP A 180 -8.03 -12.19 0.10
N ILE A 181 -6.97 -12.48 -0.66
CA ILE A 181 -7.02 -12.80 -2.09
C ILE A 181 -6.57 -14.25 -2.25
N GLU A 182 -7.30 -15.02 -3.06
CA GLU A 182 -7.02 -16.45 -3.26
C GLU A 182 -6.50 -16.73 -4.66
N GLY A 183 -5.44 -17.53 -4.73
CA GLY A 183 -5.02 -18.24 -5.94
C GLY A 183 -4.49 -17.38 -7.08
N VAL A 184 -3.43 -16.59 -6.86
CA VAL A 184 -2.71 -15.82 -7.90
C VAL A 184 -1.70 -16.73 -8.61
N GLY A 185 -1.86 -16.97 -9.93
CA GLY A 185 -0.96 -17.79 -10.75
C GLY A 185 0.37 -17.10 -11.07
N LEU A 186 1.26 -17.77 -11.82
CA LEU A 186 2.53 -17.18 -12.28
C LEU A 186 2.25 -16.02 -13.23
N ASN A 187 2.85 -14.86 -12.96
CA ASN A 187 2.67 -13.57 -13.67
C ASN A 187 1.26 -12.97 -13.60
N ASP A 188 0.30 -13.63 -12.95
CA ASP A 188 -1.01 -13.04 -12.67
C ASP A 188 -0.84 -11.81 -11.77
N THR A 189 -1.61 -10.76 -12.08
CA THR A 189 -1.65 -9.52 -11.31
C THR A 189 -3.05 -9.30 -10.77
N VAL A 190 -3.18 -9.19 -9.45
CA VAL A 190 -4.42 -8.82 -8.78
C VAL A 190 -4.38 -7.36 -8.37
N ALA A 191 -5.51 -6.68 -8.45
CA ALA A 191 -5.67 -5.29 -8.05
C ALA A 191 -6.64 -5.18 -6.87
N VAL A 192 -6.30 -4.35 -5.88
CA VAL A 192 -7.23 -3.86 -4.87
C VAL A 192 -7.23 -2.34 -4.87
N LYS A 193 -8.34 -1.72 -4.46
CA LYS A 193 -8.47 -0.28 -4.42
C LYS A 193 -9.44 0.21 -3.36
N TYR A 194 -9.22 1.46 -2.93
CA TYR A 194 -10.18 2.22 -2.14
C TYR A 194 -10.17 3.68 -2.58
N ARG A 195 -11.31 4.36 -2.38
CA ARG A 195 -11.38 5.83 -2.49
C ARG A 195 -11.37 6.49 -1.11
N ALA A 196 -10.76 7.65 -1.03
CA ALA A 196 -10.73 8.46 0.17
C ALA A 196 -10.86 9.95 -0.18
N ARG A 197 -11.47 10.74 0.72
CA ARG A 197 -11.58 12.19 0.57
C ARG A 197 -10.46 12.89 1.34
N VAL A 198 -9.84 13.88 0.74
CA VAL A 198 -8.92 14.80 1.45
C VAL A 198 -9.71 15.59 2.50
N LYS A 199 -9.14 15.68 3.70
CA LYS A 199 -9.69 16.41 4.85
C LYS A 199 -9.63 17.91 4.64
#